data_AF-A0A971JCV6-F1
#
_entry.id   AF-A0A971JCV6-F1
#
_cell.length_a   1.000
_cell.length_b   1.000
_cell.length_c   1.000
_cell.angle_alpha   90.00
_cell.angle_beta   90.00
_cell.angle_gamma   90.00
#
_symmetry.space_group_name_H-M   'P 1'
#
loop_
_entity.id
_entity.type
_entity.pdbx_description
1 polymer ?
#
loop_
_entity_poly.entity_id
_entity_poly.type
_entity_poly.pdbx_seq_one_letter_code
_entity_poly.pdbx_strand_id
1 'polypeptide(L)'
;MVENKDVKDLLFYERKNVWKEISEDQVTAINQFSEGYKEFLNQCKTERECVKFIHNLCLSKENSFMSLKSAYKNGQHLHPGDKLYYIENNKAVMLITIGKEGISQGIKIIGSHIDAPRLDLKPLPIFEDTELGFLKTHYYGGVRKYQWVTIPLALHGIIYKSDGTEIEVTIGENDTDPVFVIPDLL
;
A
#
# COMPACT_ATOMS: atom_id res chain seq x y z
N MET A 1 -21.11 5.54 -49.23
CA MET A 1 -20.21 6.43 -48.47
C MET A 1 -20.43 6.09 -47.01
N VAL A 2 -19.57 5.25 -46.42
CA VAL A 2 -19.58 5.03 -44.96
C VAL A 2 -19.20 6.38 -44.34
N GLU A 3 -20.07 6.94 -43.51
CA GLU A 3 -19.93 8.30 -43.03
C GLU A 3 -18.60 8.49 -42.29
N ASN A 4 -17.83 9.51 -42.66
CA ASN A 4 -16.53 9.87 -42.08
C ASN A 4 -16.54 10.06 -40.55
N LYS A 5 -17.72 10.12 -39.92
CA LYS A 5 -17.90 10.25 -38.48
C LYS A 5 -17.49 8.96 -37.75
N ASP A 6 -17.90 7.80 -38.24
CA ASP A 6 -17.60 6.50 -37.62
C ASP A 6 -16.10 6.17 -37.64
N VAL A 7 -15.41 6.56 -38.73
CA VAL A 7 -13.97 6.33 -38.87
C VAL A 7 -13.17 7.23 -37.92
N LYS A 8 -13.67 8.44 -37.63
CA LYS A 8 -13.02 9.37 -36.72
C LYS A 8 -13.05 8.87 -35.28
N ASP A 9 -14.18 8.35 -34.83
CA ASP A 9 -14.33 7.82 -33.47
C ASP A 9 -13.52 6.52 -33.25
N LEU A 10 -13.24 5.77 -34.32
CA LEU A 10 -12.38 4.58 -34.29
C LEU A 10 -10.88 4.89 -34.29
N LEU A 11 -10.46 6.00 -34.92
CA LEU A 11 -9.04 6.32 -35.14
C LEU A 11 -8.51 7.43 -34.22
N PHE A 12 -9.39 8.25 -33.63
CA PHE A 12 -9.00 9.39 -32.80
C PHE A 12 -9.51 9.21 -31.38
N TYR A 13 -8.59 9.34 -30.41
CA TYR A 13 -8.95 9.39 -29.01
C TYR A 13 -9.52 10.77 -28.65
N GLU A 14 -10.75 10.79 -28.17
CA GLU A 14 -11.35 11.96 -27.54
C GLU A 14 -11.44 11.75 -26.03
N ARG A 15 -10.90 12.71 -25.26
CA ARG A 15 -10.93 12.63 -23.80
C ARG A 15 -12.34 12.94 -23.30
N LYS A 16 -13.00 11.95 -22.71
CA LYS A 16 -14.32 12.08 -22.09
C LYS A 16 -14.23 12.24 -20.58
N ASN A 17 -15.20 12.94 -19.99
CA ASN A 17 -15.33 13.04 -18.54
C ASN A 17 -16.16 11.84 -18.05
N VAL A 18 -15.57 10.96 -17.24
CA VAL A 18 -16.22 9.74 -16.74
C VAL A 18 -17.58 10.04 -16.13
N TRP A 19 -17.70 11.08 -15.30
CA TRP A 19 -18.94 11.43 -14.60
C TRP A 19 -20.09 11.85 -15.51
N LYS A 20 -19.81 12.23 -16.76
CA LYS A 20 -20.84 12.57 -17.76
C LYS A 20 -21.31 11.37 -18.58
N GLU A 21 -20.58 10.26 -18.54
CA GLU A 21 -20.76 9.11 -19.44
C GLU A 21 -21.27 7.85 -18.72
N ILE A 22 -21.28 7.85 -17.38
CA ILE A 22 -21.64 6.68 -16.58
C ILE A 22 -23.08 6.75 -16.04
N SER A 23 -23.68 5.59 -15.79
CA SER A 23 -25.00 5.48 -15.17
C SER A 23 -24.97 5.72 -13.65
N GLU A 24 -26.16 5.92 -13.05
CA GLU A 24 -26.30 6.04 -11.59
C GLU A 24 -25.82 4.76 -10.85
N ASP A 25 -26.05 3.58 -11.42
CA ASP A 25 -25.56 2.32 -10.88
C ASP A 25 -24.02 2.28 -10.84
N GLN A 26 -23.36 2.79 -11.88
CA GLN A 26 -21.90 2.88 -11.94
C GLN A 26 -21.35 3.91 -10.94
N VAL A 27 -22.03 5.05 -10.75
CA VAL A 27 -21.68 6.01 -9.70
C VAL A 27 -21.73 5.35 -8.33
N THR A 28 -22.80 4.59 -8.06
CA THR A 28 -22.96 3.86 -6.80
C THR A 28 -21.84 2.84 -6.59
N ALA A 29 -21.48 2.07 -7.63
CA ALA A 29 -20.38 1.12 -7.57
C ALA A 29 -19.01 1.79 -7.33
N ILE A 30 -18.75 2.96 -7.95
CA ILE A 30 -17.53 3.74 -7.71
C ILE A 30 -17.46 4.21 -6.26
N ASN A 31 -18.56 4.72 -5.72
CA ASN A 31 -18.61 5.18 -4.33
C ASN A 31 -18.36 4.02 -3.36
N GLN A 32 -18.99 2.87 -3.59
CA GLN A 32 -18.78 1.67 -2.76
C GLN A 32 -17.32 1.19 -2.83
N PHE A 33 -16.71 1.18 -4.01
CA PHE A 33 -15.29 0.89 -4.17
C PHE A 33 -14.40 1.88 -3.43
N SER A 34 -14.75 3.17 -3.46
CA SER A 34 -13.98 4.24 -2.80
C SER A 34 -13.98 4.14 -1.28
N GLU A 35 -15.04 3.62 -0.66
CA GLU A 35 -15.04 3.40 0.81
C GLU A 35 -14.03 2.33 1.20
N GLY A 36 -13.96 1.22 0.46
CA GLY A 36 -12.95 0.19 0.69
C GLY A 36 -11.52 0.72 0.49
N TYR A 37 -11.34 1.63 -0.48
CA TYR A 37 -10.06 2.30 -0.70
C TYR A 37 -9.68 3.23 0.47
N LYS A 38 -10.62 4.02 1.00
CA LYS A 38 -10.38 4.86 2.17
C LYS A 38 -10.00 4.03 3.40
N GLU A 39 -10.69 2.92 3.63
CA GLU A 39 -10.38 2.01 4.73
C GLU A 39 -8.96 1.45 4.62
N PHE A 40 -8.58 1.02 3.41
CA PHE A 40 -7.21 0.59 3.14
C PHE A 40 -6.18 1.68 3.48
N LEU A 41 -6.41 2.92 3.03
CA LEU A 41 -5.50 4.04 3.30
C LEU A 41 -5.41 4.40 4.79
N ASN A 42 -6.52 4.28 5.53
CA ASN A 42 -6.54 4.56 6.96
C ASN A 42 -5.71 3.53 7.74
N GLN A 43 -5.77 2.25 7.36
CA GLN A 43 -5.04 1.17 8.02
C GLN A 43 -3.57 1.04 7.57
N CYS A 44 -3.23 1.46 6.35
CA CYS A 44 -1.95 1.14 5.71
C CYS A 44 -1.11 2.40 5.47
N LYS A 45 -0.36 2.83 6.50
CA LYS A 45 0.46 4.07 6.45
C LYS A 45 1.94 3.79 6.15
N THR A 46 2.37 2.56 6.34
CA THR A 46 3.74 2.09 6.05
C THR A 46 3.74 0.94 5.05
N GLU A 47 4.90 0.67 4.43
CA GLU A 47 5.03 -0.42 3.48
C GLU A 47 4.73 -1.80 4.12
N ARG A 48 5.03 -1.93 5.42
CA ARG A 48 4.84 -3.18 6.16
C ARG A 48 3.36 -3.43 6.45
N GLU A 49 2.62 -2.39 6.82
CA GLU A 49 1.17 -2.47 7.04
C GLU A 49 0.45 -2.79 5.74
N CYS A 50 0.84 -2.15 4.62
CA CYS A 50 0.35 -2.50 3.28
C CYS A 50 0.53 -4.00 2.99
N VAL A 51 1.73 -4.55 3.21
CA VAL A 51 1.99 -5.99 3.01
C VAL A 51 1.14 -6.85 3.95
N LYS A 52 1.04 -6.51 5.24
CA LYS A 52 0.24 -7.24 6.23
C LYS A 52 -1.24 -7.26 5.86
N PHE A 53 -1.79 -6.11 5.43
CA PHE A 53 -3.17 -6.00 4.96
C PHE A 53 -3.42 -6.86 3.72
N ILE A 54 -2.57 -6.76 2.70
CA ILE A 54 -2.68 -7.55 1.47
C ILE A 54 -2.54 -9.05 1.78
N HIS A 55 -1.64 -9.43 2.68
CA HIS A 55 -1.48 -10.82 3.12
C HIS A 55 -2.74 -11.34 3.79
N ASN A 56 -3.35 -10.58 4.69
CA ASN A 56 -4.61 -10.95 5.33
C ASN A 56 -5.74 -11.12 4.30
N LEU A 57 -5.82 -10.24 3.29
CA LEU A 57 -6.75 -10.40 2.18
C LEU A 57 -6.49 -11.67 1.37
N CYS A 58 -5.24 -12.03 1.13
CA CYS A 58 -4.86 -13.26 0.43
C CYS A 58 -5.33 -14.52 1.18
N LEU A 59 -5.27 -14.49 2.51
CA LEU A 59 -5.67 -15.59 3.39
C LEU A 59 -7.20 -15.68 3.62
N SER A 60 -7.97 -14.69 3.17
CA SER A 60 -9.43 -14.70 3.33
C SER A 60 -10.06 -15.85 2.53
N LYS A 61 -11.17 -16.39 3.03
CA LYS A 61 -11.89 -17.50 2.37
C LYS A 61 -12.33 -17.13 0.94
N GLU A 62 -12.67 -15.87 0.71
CA GLU A 62 -13.12 -15.38 -0.59
C GLU A 62 -12.00 -15.39 -1.63
N ASN A 63 -10.77 -15.09 -1.22
CA ASN A 63 -9.64 -14.94 -2.12
C ASN A 63 -8.82 -16.23 -2.29
N SER A 64 -8.62 -16.98 -1.19
CA SER A 64 -7.99 -18.31 -1.16
C SER A 64 -6.65 -18.41 -1.91
N PHE A 65 -5.72 -17.49 -1.64
CA PHE A 65 -4.37 -17.56 -2.21
C PHE A 65 -3.48 -18.52 -1.40
N MET A 66 -2.57 -19.21 -2.10
CA MET A 66 -1.58 -20.08 -1.48
C MET A 66 -0.17 -19.47 -1.54
N SER A 67 0.70 -19.82 -0.59
CA SER A 67 2.08 -19.31 -0.59
C SER A 67 2.90 -19.95 -1.71
N LEU A 68 3.52 -19.14 -2.55
CA LEU A 68 4.45 -19.61 -3.59
C LEU A 68 5.65 -20.35 -2.99
N LYS A 69 6.19 -19.85 -1.87
CA LYS A 69 7.32 -20.49 -1.15
C LYS A 69 6.94 -21.91 -0.72
N SER A 70 5.74 -22.08 -0.16
CA SER A 70 5.24 -23.39 0.28
C SER A 70 4.91 -24.32 -0.88
N ALA A 71 4.26 -23.81 -1.94
CA ALA A 71 3.94 -24.59 -3.13
C ALA A 71 5.20 -25.16 -3.79
N TYR A 72 6.24 -24.33 -3.93
CA TYR A 72 7.54 -24.75 -4.45
C TYR A 72 8.20 -25.79 -3.55
N LYS A 73 8.28 -25.56 -2.23
CA LYS A 73 8.91 -26.48 -1.28
C LYS A 73 8.24 -27.86 -1.26
N ASN A 74 6.91 -27.88 -1.42
CA ASN A 74 6.13 -29.11 -1.38
C ASN A 74 6.00 -29.79 -2.75
N GLY A 75 6.61 -29.25 -3.81
CA GLY A 75 6.49 -29.80 -5.16
C GLY A 75 5.05 -29.83 -5.69
N GLN A 76 4.22 -28.88 -5.24
CA GLN A 76 2.82 -28.83 -5.65
C GLN A 76 2.72 -28.48 -7.14
N HIS A 77 1.91 -29.27 -7.87
CA HIS A 77 1.61 -28.98 -9.26
C HIS A 77 0.61 -27.83 -9.32
N LEU A 78 0.92 -26.79 -10.09
CA LEU A 78 0.06 -25.61 -10.27
C LEU A 78 -0.88 -25.82 -11.45
N HIS A 79 -2.11 -25.34 -11.31
CA HIS A 79 -3.17 -25.43 -12.30
C HIS A 79 -3.64 -24.04 -12.73
N PRO A 80 -4.16 -23.90 -13.97
CA PRO A 80 -4.78 -22.65 -14.40
C PRO A 80 -5.89 -22.19 -13.44
N GLY A 81 -5.82 -20.93 -13.01
CA GLY A 81 -6.72 -20.34 -12.02
C GLY A 81 -6.16 -20.34 -10.60
N ASP A 82 -5.10 -21.09 -10.31
CA ASP A 82 -4.45 -21.05 -9.00
C ASP A 82 -3.94 -19.64 -8.68
N LYS A 83 -4.19 -19.20 -7.44
CA LYS A 83 -3.79 -17.89 -6.94
C LYS A 83 -2.67 -18.05 -5.92
N LEU A 84 -1.55 -17.40 -6.17
CA LEU A 84 -0.34 -17.49 -5.34
C LEU A 84 0.05 -16.12 -4.83
N TYR A 85 0.58 -16.07 -3.60
CA TYR A 85 1.24 -14.90 -3.08
C TYR A 85 2.69 -15.19 -2.71
N TYR A 86 3.53 -14.17 -2.81
CA TYR A 86 4.92 -14.20 -2.35
C TYR A 86 5.20 -12.91 -1.58
N ILE A 87 5.72 -13.05 -0.35
CA ILE A 87 6.10 -11.92 0.50
C ILE A 87 7.61 -11.95 0.70
N GLU A 88 8.21 -10.77 0.52
CA GLU A 88 9.64 -10.55 0.70
C GLU A 88 9.89 -9.53 1.80
N ASN A 89 10.60 -9.97 2.85
CA ASN A 89 11.01 -9.18 4.02
C ASN A 89 9.88 -8.36 4.69
N ASN A 90 8.62 -8.77 4.52
CA ASN A 90 7.43 -8.04 4.94
C ASN A 90 7.38 -6.60 4.40
N LYS A 91 7.95 -6.35 3.22
CA LYS A 91 8.00 -5.02 2.57
C LYS A 91 7.61 -5.02 1.10
N ALA A 92 7.56 -6.19 0.48
CA ALA A 92 7.06 -6.37 -0.87
C ALA A 92 6.15 -7.59 -0.94
N VAL A 93 5.15 -7.52 -1.82
CA VAL A 93 4.21 -8.60 -2.08
C VAL A 93 3.99 -8.75 -3.57
N MET A 94 3.96 -9.99 -4.04
CA MET A 94 3.61 -10.36 -5.41
C MET A 94 2.38 -11.25 -5.37
N LEU A 95 1.38 -10.92 -6.19
CA LEU A 95 0.16 -11.69 -6.38
C LEU A 95 0.15 -12.26 -7.79
N ILE A 96 -0.09 -13.56 -7.91
CA ILE A 96 0.03 -14.29 -9.16
C ILE A 96 -1.25 -15.08 -9.37
N THR A 97 -1.80 -15.03 -10.57
CA THR A 97 -2.87 -15.93 -11.02
C THR A 97 -2.32 -16.74 -12.19
N ILE A 98 -2.35 -18.07 -12.06
CA ILE A 98 -1.80 -18.97 -13.08
C ILE A 98 -2.72 -18.96 -14.31
N GLY A 99 -2.14 -18.66 -15.48
CA GLY A 99 -2.83 -18.65 -16.75
C GLY A 99 -3.08 -20.06 -17.31
N LYS A 100 -3.87 -20.13 -18.39
CA LYS A 100 -4.09 -21.39 -19.12
C LYS A 100 -2.89 -21.79 -19.99
N GLU A 101 -2.16 -20.79 -20.46
CA GLU A 101 -0.98 -20.97 -21.30
C GLU A 101 0.28 -21.09 -20.43
N GLY A 102 1.29 -21.81 -20.93
CA GLY A 102 2.57 -21.92 -20.25
C GLY A 102 3.27 -20.56 -20.14
N ILE A 103 4.10 -20.38 -19.10
CA ILE A 103 4.82 -19.13 -18.85
C ILE A 103 5.69 -18.64 -20.03
N SER A 104 6.08 -19.57 -20.92
CA SER A 104 6.81 -19.26 -22.16
C SER A 104 6.02 -18.40 -23.15
N GLN A 105 4.68 -18.36 -23.05
CA GLN A 105 3.83 -17.47 -23.85
C GLN A 105 3.79 -16.04 -23.29
N GLY A 106 4.48 -15.79 -22.17
CA GLY A 106 4.59 -14.48 -21.55
C GLY A 106 3.73 -14.33 -20.31
N ILE A 107 3.84 -13.15 -19.69
CA ILE A 107 3.19 -12.79 -18.43
C ILE A 107 2.65 -11.36 -18.53
N LYS A 108 1.52 -11.11 -17.86
CA LYS A 108 0.95 -9.76 -17.69
C LYS A 108 1.32 -9.27 -16.29
N ILE A 109 2.14 -8.23 -16.22
CA ILE A 109 2.61 -7.67 -14.94
C ILE A 109 1.98 -6.29 -14.74
N ILE A 110 1.44 -6.07 -13.55
CA ILE A 110 1.11 -4.75 -13.02
C ILE A 110 2.07 -4.50 -11.86
N GLY A 111 2.83 -3.41 -11.95
CA GLY A 111 3.77 -3.00 -10.92
C GLY A 111 3.32 -1.70 -10.26
N SER A 112 3.40 -1.66 -8.94
CA SER A 112 3.24 -0.46 -8.12
C SER A 112 4.25 -0.49 -6.97
N HIS A 113 4.37 0.62 -6.25
CA HIS A 113 5.11 0.69 -4.99
C HIS A 113 4.14 1.03 -3.85
N ILE A 114 4.48 0.61 -2.64
CA ILE A 114 3.62 0.71 -1.43
C ILE A 114 4.28 1.51 -0.30
N ASP A 115 5.48 2.02 -0.54
CA ASP A 115 6.15 2.99 0.31
C ASP A 115 5.72 4.42 -0.05
N ALA A 116 5.69 5.30 0.95
CA ALA A 116 5.35 6.70 0.81
C ALA A 116 6.38 7.60 1.52
N PRO A 117 6.55 8.87 1.10
CA PRO A 117 7.41 9.83 1.79
C PRO A 117 7.02 9.98 3.27
N ARG A 118 8.01 9.96 4.15
CA ARG A 118 7.81 9.94 5.61
C ARG A 118 9.05 10.43 6.36
N LEU A 119 8.96 10.47 7.70
CA LEU A 119 10.07 10.76 8.58
C LEU A 119 10.49 9.48 9.31
N ASP A 120 11.74 9.09 9.13
CA ASP A 120 12.37 8.00 9.85
C ASP A 120 13.08 8.52 11.09
N LEU A 121 13.10 7.73 12.16
CA LEU A 121 13.99 8.00 13.29
C LEU A 121 15.43 7.68 12.90
N LYS A 122 16.37 8.53 13.33
CA LYS A 122 17.80 8.22 13.22
C LYS A 122 18.16 7.01 14.10
N PRO A 123 19.27 6.30 13.83
CA PRO A 123 19.70 5.16 14.66
C PRO A 123 19.87 5.47 16.15
N LEU A 124 20.28 6.70 16.48
CA LEU A 124 20.31 7.22 17.85
C LEU A 124 19.39 8.46 17.93
N PRO A 125 18.06 8.26 18.08
CA PRO A 125 17.10 9.33 17.87
C PRO A 125 16.83 10.14 19.13
N ILE A 126 16.88 9.53 20.30
CA ILE A 126 16.48 10.18 21.56
C ILE A 126 17.56 11.16 22.02
N PHE A 127 17.14 12.39 22.31
CA PHE A 127 17.97 13.39 22.97
C PHE A 127 17.10 14.33 23.80
N GLU A 128 17.74 15.07 24.71
CA GLU A 128 17.09 16.11 25.50
C GLU A 128 17.62 17.48 25.07
N ASP A 129 16.73 18.46 25.01
CA ASP A 129 17.06 19.87 24.86
C ASP A 129 16.02 20.71 25.60
N THR A 130 16.43 21.77 26.30
CA THR A 130 15.51 22.68 27.00
C THR A 130 14.48 21.95 27.88
N GLU A 131 14.94 20.95 28.65
CA GLU A 131 14.11 20.13 29.55
C GLU A 131 13.00 19.32 28.86
N LEU A 132 13.07 19.14 27.54
CA LEU A 132 12.15 18.35 26.72
C LEU A 132 12.87 17.20 26.01
N GLY A 133 12.22 16.04 25.96
CA GLY A 133 12.69 14.88 25.20
C GLY A 133 12.27 14.94 23.73
N PHE A 134 13.21 14.72 22.82
CA PHE A 134 13.00 14.80 21.38
C PHE A 134 13.48 13.55 20.64
N LEU A 135 12.99 13.40 19.42
CA LEU A 135 13.37 12.34 18.48
C LEU A 135 13.99 12.95 17.23
N LYS A 136 15.28 12.67 16.98
CA LYS A 136 15.95 13.05 15.73
C LYS A 136 15.41 12.23 14.59
N THR A 137 14.97 12.92 13.55
CA THR A 137 14.45 12.30 12.33
C THR A 137 15.40 12.48 11.14
N HIS A 138 15.16 11.69 10.09
CA HIS A 138 15.69 11.85 8.75
C HIS A 138 14.55 11.58 7.78
N TYR A 139 14.44 12.37 6.72
CA TYR A 139 13.34 12.19 5.78
C TYR A 139 13.61 11.03 4.81
N TYR A 140 12.53 10.36 4.42
CA TYR A 140 12.50 9.39 3.34
C TYR A 140 11.61 9.94 2.20
N GLY A 141 12.11 9.88 0.96
CA GLY A 141 11.40 10.40 -0.21
C GLY A 141 11.36 11.93 -0.32
N GLY A 142 10.51 12.44 -1.23
CA GLY A 142 10.41 13.85 -1.59
C GLY A 142 9.44 14.65 -0.70
N VAL A 143 9.71 14.74 0.61
CA VAL A 143 8.87 15.52 1.54
C VAL A 143 9.03 17.04 1.37
N ARG A 144 7.90 17.74 1.37
CA ARG A 144 7.85 19.20 1.51
C ARG A 144 7.89 19.58 2.99
N LYS A 145 9.09 19.83 3.52
CA LYS A 145 9.34 19.97 4.97
C LYS A 145 8.35 20.86 5.73
N TYR A 146 7.96 21.99 5.14
CA TYR A 146 7.03 22.95 5.76
C TYR A 146 5.59 22.41 5.95
N GLN A 147 5.23 21.27 5.33
CA GLN A 147 3.93 20.62 5.55
C GLN A 147 3.94 19.61 6.70
N TRP A 148 5.10 19.36 7.31
CA TRP A 148 5.30 18.34 8.35
C TRP A 148 5.47 18.95 9.76
N VAL A 149 5.39 20.27 9.87
CA VAL A 149 5.44 21.01 11.13
C VAL A 149 4.03 21.35 11.61
N THR A 150 3.85 21.48 12.92
CA THR A 150 2.58 21.90 13.55
C THR A 150 1.37 21.06 13.11
N ILE A 151 1.58 19.76 12.88
CA ILE A 151 0.53 18.76 12.63
C ILE A 151 0.71 17.57 13.58
N PRO A 152 -0.39 16.84 13.92
CA PRO A 152 -0.28 15.59 14.67
C PRO A 152 0.43 14.52 13.82
N LEU A 153 1.40 13.85 14.42
CA LEU A 153 2.15 12.75 13.82
C LEU A 153 1.98 11.48 14.66
N ALA A 154 1.80 10.35 13.99
CA ALA A 154 1.81 9.03 14.60
C ALA A 154 3.17 8.34 14.38
N LEU A 155 3.59 7.52 15.35
CA LEU A 155 4.79 6.71 15.28
C LEU A 155 4.43 5.28 14.90
N HIS A 156 4.98 4.82 13.78
CA HIS A 156 4.83 3.44 13.30
C HIS A 156 6.21 2.82 13.11
N GLY A 157 6.38 1.59 13.57
CA GLY A 157 7.65 0.90 13.35
C GLY A 157 7.77 -0.45 14.03
N ILE A 158 8.96 -1.04 13.89
CA ILE A 158 9.34 -2.29 14.50
C ILE A 158 10.65 -2.08 15.26
N ILE A 159 10.70 -2.51 16.52
CA ILE A 159 11.89 -2.50 17.36
C ILE A 159 12.31 -3.95 17.61
N TYR A 160 13.59 -4.25 17.35
CA TYR A 160 14.19 -5.52 17.76
C TYR A 160 14.97 -5.33 19.05
N LYS A 161 14.63 -6.12 20.06
CA LYS A 161 15.38 -6.19 21.32
C LYS A 161 16.71 -6.92 21.11
N SER A 162 17.61 -6.82 22.09
CA SER A 162 18.90 -7.52 22.09
C SER A 162 18.77 -9.05 22.06
N ASP A 163 17.65 -9.60 22.53
CA ASP A 163 17.34 -11.04 22.48
C ASP A 163 16.70 -11.47 21.14
N GLY A 164 16.53 -10.55 20.20
CA GLY A 164 15.91 -10.78 18.90
C GLY A 164 14.38 -10.66 18.90
N THR A 165 13.74 -10.39 20.05
CA THR A 165 12.29 -10.20 20.12
C THR A 165 11.87 -8.99 19.30
N GLU A 166 10.89 -9.19 18.43
CA GLU A 166 10.25 -8.16 17.63
C GLU A 166 9.13 -7.48 18.43
N ILE A 167 9.09 -6.15 18.44
CA ILE A 167 7.99 -5.34 18.98
C ILE A 167 7.45 -4.45 17.87
N GLU A 168 6.18 -4.61 17.54
CA GLU A 168 5.42 -3.68 16.70
C GLU A 168 5.01 -2.46 17.54
N VAL A 169 5.24 -1.26 17.01
CA VAL A 169 4.94 0.02 17.69
C VAL A 169 4.01 0.83 16.80
N THR A 170 2.87 1.21 17.36
CA THR A 170 1.89 2.13 16.78
C THR A 170 1.40 3.04 17.88
N ILE A 171 1.71 4.34 17.80
CA ILE A 171 1.32 5.35 18.79
C ILE A 171 0.80 6.58 18.05
N GLY A 172 -0.40 7.04 18.41
CA GLY A 172 -1.04 8.23 17.82
C GLY A 172 -2.10 7.92 16.77
N GLU A 173 -2.52 6.65 16.68
CA GLU A 173 -3.59 6.21 15.79
C GLU A 173 -4.95 6.11 16.48
N ASN A 174 -4.97 5.78 17.78
CA ASN A 174 -6.21 5.74 18.55
C ASN A 174 -6.52 7.11 19.16
N ASP A 175 -7.80 7.43 19.33
CA ASP A 175 -8.26 8.70 19.92
C ASP A 175 -7.71 8.97 21.33
N THR A 176 -7.31 7.91 22.06
CA THR A 176 -6.74 8.00 23.41
C THR A 176 -5.21 8.05 23.43
N ASP A 177 -4.55 7.87 22.29
CA ASP A 177 -3.10 7.87 22.21
C ASP A 177 -2.55 9.30 22.21
N PRO A 178 -1.38 9.53 22.83
CA PRO A 178 -0.65 10.77 22.58
C PRO A 178 -0.18 10.81 21.13
N VAL A 179 -0.08 12.02 20.58
CA VAL A 179 0.50 12.28 19.25
C VAL A 179 1.83 13.02 19.39
N PHE A 180 2.63 12.97 18.34
CA PHE A 180 3.87 13.72 18.23
C PHE A 180 3.68 14.98 17.39
N VAL A 181 4.57 15.95 17.53
CA VAL A 181 4.57 17.17 16.73
C VAL A 181 6.00 17.63 16.47
N ILE A 182 6.22 18.26 15.33
CA ILE A 182 7.42 19.06 15.08
C ILE A 182 6.98 20.53 15.21
N PRO A 183 7.24 21.19 16.34
CA PRO A 183 6.81 22.56 16.54
C PRO A 183 7.56 23.47 15.55
N ASP A 184 6.83 24.38 14.92
CA ASP A 184 7.40 25.52 14.19
C ASP A 184 7.41 26.75 15.10
N LEU A 185 8.24 27.74 14.77
CA LEU A 185 8.33 29.01 15.50
C LEU A 185 7.16 29.96 15.17
N LEU A 186 6.43 29.71 14.08
CA LEU A 186 5.34 30.54 13.56
C LEU A 186 4.04 30.41 14.36
#